data_AF-A0A1X9Y0U1-F1
#
_entry.id   AF-A0A1X9Y0U1-F1
#
_cell.length_a   1.000
_cell.length_b   1.000
_cell.length_c   1.000
_cell.angle_alpha   90.00
_cell.angle_beta   90.00
_cell.angle_gamma   90.00
#
_symmetry.space_group_name_H-M   'P 1'
#
loop_
_entity.id
_entity.type
_entity.pdbx_description
1 polymer ?
#
loop_
_entity_poly.entity_id
_entity_poly.type
_entity_poly.pdbx_seq_one_letter_code
_entity_poly.pdbx_strand_id
1 'polypeptide(L)'
;TLFLDSQHRTPGNLRAFVQATLRSIRTGKSSDVRFSSTEKIEVVPMQTTKMEYSYKDGADYVFSNPETYETVTLPAELVGDAR
;
A
#
# COMPACT_ATOMS: atom_id res chain seq x y z
N THR A 1 -2.75 1.59 2.81
CA THR A 1 -3.40 0.32 3.15
C THR A 1 -4.01 -0.22 1.87
N LEU A 2 -3.74 -1.48 1.54
CA LEU A 2 -4.28 -2.14 0.35
C LEU A 2 -5.70 -2.62 0.67
N PHE A 3 -6.63 -2.32 -0.23
CA PHE A 3 -7.96 -2.92 -0.22
C PHE A 3 -7.86 -4.33 -0.80
N LEU A 4 -8.30 -5.34 -0.05
CA LEU A 4 -8.25 -6.73 -0.49
C LEU A 4 -9.61 -7.21 -1.02
N ASP A 5 -10.66 -7.01 -0.22
CA ASP A 5 -12.01 -7.50 -0.52
C ASP A 5 -13.05 -6.70 0.26
N SER A 6 -14.30 -6.66 -0.22
CA SER A 6 -15.46 -6.14 0.51
C SER A 6 -16.69 -7.03 0.38
N GLN A 7 -17.34 -7.32 1.50
CA GLN A 7 -18.65 -7.95 1.54
C GLN A 7 -19.72 -6.97 2.01
N HIS A 8 -20.73 -6.78 1.17
CA HIS A 8 -21.95 -6.07 1.56
C HIS A 8 -22.89 -7.06 2.27
N ARG A 9 -23.26 -6.74 3.52
CA ARG A 9 -24.21 -7.52 4.32
C ARG A 9 -25.45 -6.69 4.62
N THR A 10 -26.61 -7.28 4.36
CA THR A 10 -27.95 -6.75 4.71
C THR A 10 -28.61 -7.71 5.70
N PRO A 11 -28.33 -7.61 7.01
CA PRO A 11 -29.02 -8.43 7.99
C PRO A 11 -30.48 -7.97 8.04
N GLY A 12 -31.45 -8.85 7.83
CA GLY A 12 -32.85 -8.46 7.61
C GLY A 12 -33.47 -7.53 8.66
N ASN A 13 -32.96 -7.50 9.90
CA ASN A 13 -33.45 -6.65 10.99
C ASN A 13 -32.49 -5.50 11.39
N LEU A 14 -31.37 -5.32 10.69
CA LEU A 14 -30.36 -4.29 11.00
C LEU A 14 -29.97 -3.50 9.74
N ARG A 15 -29.35 -2.34 9.94
CA ARG A 15 -28.84 -1.53 8.83
C ARG A 15 -27.74 -2.29 8.08
N ALA A 16 -27.76 -2.15 6.76
CA ALA A 16 -26.75 -2.70 5.88
C ALA A 16 -25.37 -2.12 6.22
N PHE A 17 -24.33 -2.94 6.10
CA PHE A 17 -22.95 -2.51 6.27
C PHE A 17 -22.03 -3.22 5.28
N VAL A 18 -20.90 -2.59 4.98
CA VAL A 18 -19.85 -3.16 4.15
C VAL A 18 -18.69 -3.55 5.04
N GLN A 19 -18.33 -4.83 5.07
CA GLN A 19 -17.13 -5.29 5.74
C GLN A 19 -16.02 -5.38 4.69
N ALA A 20 -14.95 -4.62 4.84
CA ALA A 20 -13.80 -4.70 3.95
C ALA A 20 -12.56 -5.16 4.70
N THR A 21 -11.81 -6.05 4.06
CA THR A 21 -10.51 -6.51 4.55
C THR A 21 -9.44 -5.60 3.97
N LEU A 22 -8.68 -4.99 4.87
CA LEU A 22 -7.67 -3.99 4.57
C LEU A 22 -6.30 -4.50 5.02
N ARG A 23 -5.27 -4.39 4.19
CA ARG A 23 -3.90 -4.76 4.56
C ARG A 23 -3.02 -3.53 4.68
N SER A 24 -2.44 -3.30 5.85
CA SER A 24 -1.50 -2.21 6.05
C SER A 24 -0.24 -2.44 5.22
N ILE A 25 0.12 -1.47 4.37
CA ILE A 25 1.33 -1.56 3.53
C ILE A 25 2.58 -1.45 4.39
N ARG A 26 2.54 -0.65 5.46
CA ARG A 26 3.69 -0.41 6.36
C ARG A 26 4.01 -1.62 7.24
N THR A 27 2.99 -2.32 7.72
CA THR A 27 3.16 -3.41 8.70
C THR A 27 2.82 -4.79 8.15
N GLY A 28 2.27 -4.87 6.94
CA GLY A 28 1.78 -6.12 6.33
C GLY A 28 0.54 -6.73 7.00
N LYS A 29 0.07 -6.17 8.13
CA LYS A 29 -1.06 -6.70 8.90
C LYS A 29 -2.38 -6.48 8.18
N SER A 30 -3.21 -7.51 8.14
CA SER A 30 -4.58 -7.43 7.68
C SER A 30 -5.51 -7.07 8.84
N SER A 31 -6.49 -6.22 8.57
CA SER A 31 -7.52 -5.78 9.50
C SER A 31 -8.87 -5.76 8.79
N ASP A 32 -9.90 -6.27 9.45
CA ASP A 32 -11.28 -6.19 8.96
C ASP A 32 -11.94 -4.93 9.52
N VAL A 33 -12.42 -4.07 8.62
CA VAL A 33 -13.07 -2.81 8.97
C VAL A 33 -14.51 -2.84 8.47
N ARG A 34 -15.45 -2.42 9.32
CA ARG A 34 -16.87 -2.31 8.99
C ARG A 34 -17.18 -0.85 8.67
N PHE A 35 -17.59 -0.62 7.43
CA PHE A 35 -18.02 0.67 6.92
C PHE A 35 -19.54 0.75 6.91
N SER A 36 -20.06 1.91 7.33
CA SER A 36 -21.47 2.22 7.11
C SER A 36 -21.71 2.58 5.64
N SER A 37 -22.92 2.35 5.12
CA SER A 37 -23.24 2.64 3.71
C SER A 37 -23.11 4.11 3.30
N THR A 38 -22.96 5.03 4.26
CA THR A 38 -22.85 6.48 4.01
C THR A 38 -21.42 7.01 4.20
N GLU A 39 -20.49 6.15 4.60
CA GLU A 39 -19.12 6.55 4.88
C GLU A 39 -18.32 6.71 3.57
N LYS A 40 -17.73 7.89 3.39
CA LYS A 40 -16.86 8.16 2.24
C LYS A 40 -15.46 7.70 2.57
N ILE A 41 -14.90 6.84 1.73
CA ILE A 41 -13.53 6.35 1.85
C ILE A 41 -12.67 7.10 0.82
N GLU A 42 -11.56 7.66 1.28
CA GLU A 42 -10.55 8.24 0.39
C GLU A 42 -9.60 7.15 -0.08
N VAL A 43 -9.55 6.94 -1.40
CA VAL A 43 -8.65 5.98 -2.03
C VAL A 43 -7.42 6.72 -2.52
N VAL A 44 -6.28 6.43 -1.92
CA VAL A 44 -4.98 6.94 -2.39
C VAL A 44 -4.42 5.95 -3.42
N PRO A 45 -4.25 6.36 -4.70
CA PRO A 45 -3.65 5.50 -5.70
C PRO A 45 -2.19 5.25 -5.35
N MET A 46 -1.78 3.98 -5.38
CA MET A 46 -0.40 3.58 -5.17
C MET A 46 0.20 3.17 -6.51
N GLN A 47 1.37 3.72 -6.85
CA GLN A 47 2.18 3.25 -7.98
C GLN A 47 3.35 2.43 -7.46
N THR A 48 3.58 1.29 -8.10
CA THR A 48 4.76 0.45 -7.86
C THR A 48 5.55 0.40 -9.15
N THR A 49 6.78 0.90 -9.11
CA THR A 49 7.67 0.93 -10.28
C THR A 49 8.82 -0.03 -10.04
N LYS A 50 9.16 -0.84 -11.05
CA LYS A 50 10.37 -1.65 -11.02
C LYS A 50 11.57 -0.74 -11.26
N MET A 51 12.50 -0.72 -10.33
CA MET A 51 13.76 0.00 -10.48
C MET A 51 14.92 -0.98 -10.31
N GLU A 52 16.00 -0.72 -11.03
CA GLU A 52 17.23 -1.49 -10.93
C GLU A 52 18.15 -0.82 -9.92
N TYR A 53 18.76 -1.63 -9.06
CA TYR A 53 19.79 -1.14 -8.16
C TYR A 53 21.05 -0.80 -8.97
N SER A 54 21.55 0.43 -8.81
CA SER A 54 22.73 0.90 -9.53
C SER A 54 23.98 0.79 -8.65
N TYR A 55 24.07 1.63 -7.61
CA TYR A 55 25.19 1.63 -6.67
C TYR A 55 24.78 2.25 -5.34
N LYS A 56 25.68 2.14 -4.36
CA LYS A 56 25.54 2.76 -3.05
C LYS A 56 26.35 4.06 -3.02
N ASP A 57 25.72 5.17 -2.64
CA ASP A 57 26.37 6.46 -2.43
C ASP A 57 26.48 6.74 -0.93
N GLY A 58 27.63 6.40 -0.34
CA GLY A 58 27.86 6.52 1.10
C GLY A 58 26.89 5.66 1.93
N ALA A 59 25.89 6.31 2.55
CA ALA A 59 24.85 5.68 3.34
C ALA A 59 23.57 5.39 2.55
N ASP A 60 23.41 5.99 1.37
CA ASP A 60 22.18 5.93 0.57
C ASP A 60 22.33 4.96 -0.60
N TYR A 61 21.19 4.50 -1.13
CA TYR A 61 21.11 3.55 -2.23
C TYR A 61 20.52 4.24 -3.46
N VAL A 62 21.20 4.12 -4.60
CA VAL A 62 20.75 4.70 -5.86
C VAL A 62 20.09 3.62 -6.72
N PHE A 63 18.87 3.90 -7.14
CA PHE A 63 18.09 3.06 -8.05
C PHE A 63 17.85 3.80 -9.36
N SER A 64 17.93 3.10 -10.48
CA SER A 64 17.67 3.63 -11.82
C SER A 64 16.43 2.97 -12.43
N ASN A 65 15.55 3.76 -13.03
CA ASN A 65 14.45 3.25 -13.84
C ASN A 65 14.99 2.79 -15.20
N PRO A 66 14.83 1.51 -15.60
CA PRO A 66 15.35 1.01 -16.88
C PRO A 66 14.61 1.57 -18.11
N GLU A 67 13.41 2.12 -17.94
CA GLU A 67 12.60 2.66 -19.03
C GLU A 67 12.85 4.15 -19.25
N THR A 68 12.96 4.93 -18.17
CA THR A 68 13.12 6.40 -18.25
C THR A 68 14.55 6.88 -17.98
N TYR A 69 15.44 6.00 -17.52
CA TYR A 69 16.78 6.33 -17.03
C TYR A 69 16.78 7.35 -15.87
N GLU A 70 15.64 7.58 -15.23
CA GLU A 70 15.55 8.41 -14.05
C GLU A 70 16.20 7.72 -12.86
N THR A 71 16.94 8.48 -12.07
CA THR A 71 17.61 7.99 -10.88
C THR A 71 16.91 8.49 -9.63
N VAL A 72 16.77 7.60 -8.66
CA VAL A 72 16.15 7.88 -7.36
C VAL A 72 17.10 7.42 -6.28
N THR A 73 17.48 8.33 -5.39
CA THR A 73 18.29 8.03 -4.21
C THR A 73 17.35 7.76 -3.03
N LEU A 74 17.50 6.59 -2.41
CA LEU A 74 16.73 6.18 -1.25
C LEU A 74 17.66 6.02 -0.03
N PRO A 75 17.29 6.60 1.13
CA PRO A 75 18.04 6.40 2.35
C PRO A 75 17.95 4.95 2.83
N ALA A 76 19.00 4.47 3.52
CA ALA A 76 19.08 3.10 4.02
C ALA A 76 17.88 2.67 4.89
N GLU A 77 17.27 3.61 5.61
CA GLU A 77 16.09 3.35 6.46
C GLU A 77 14.85 2.96 5.65
N LEU A 78 14.71 3.46 4.42
CA LEU A 78 13.58 3.17 3.54
C LEU A 78 13.75 1.89 2.73
N VAL A 79 15.00 1.47 2.50
CA VAL A 79 15.29 0.20 1.82
C VAL A 79 14.90 -1.00 2.69
N GLY A 80 14.88 -0.83 4.02
CA GLY A 80 14.34 -1.84 4.97
C GLY A 80 15.04 -3.20 4.89
N ASP A 81 14.46 -4.23 5.54
CA ASP A 81 14.95 -5.63 5.63
C ASP A 81 15.10 -6.37 4.28
N ALA A 82 15.20 -5.67 3.14
CA ALA A 82 15.49 -6.22 1.82
C ALA A 82 16.97 -6.59 1.68
N ARG A 83 17.51 -7.29 2.68
CA ARG A 83 18.87 -7.83 2.68
C ARG A 83 18.87 -9.30 2.28
#